data_AF-A0A2P5KAA5-F1
#
_entry.id   AF-A0A2P5KAA5-F1
#
_cell.length_a   1.000
_cell.length_b   1.000
_cell.length_c   1.000
_cell.angle_alpha   90.00
_cell.angle_beta   90.00
_cell.angle_gamma   90.00
#
_symmetry.space_group_name_H-M   'P 1'
#
loop_
_entity.id
_entity.type
_entity.pdbx_description
1 polymer ?
#
loop_
_entity_poly.entity_id
_entity_poly.type
_entity_poly.pdbx_seq_one_letter_code
_entity_poly.pdbx_strand_id
1 'polypeptide(L)'
;MALNSARTAKKQRGKPFEKGQTGNPKGRPKRTQEELDLIAACKAKTPDALEAIESIMLGGKNERNRLSAALAIIERGYGKPVQGVELGGTGGGPIQSINMPPDKFWEIAKTIADEI
;
A
#
# COMPACT_ATOMS: atom_id res chain seq x y z
N MET A 1 27.43 -34.12 -19.03
CA MET A 1 26.06 -33.60 -18.92
C MET A 1 26.11 -32.12 -18.59
N ALA A 2 25.38 -31.29 -19.34
CA ALA A 2 25.30 -29.83 -19.24
C ALA A 2 24.73 -29.38 -17.87
N LEU A 3 24.98 -28.17 -17.35
CA LEU A 3 24.37 -26.92 -17.80
C LEU A 3 25.22 -25.70 -17.36
N ASN A 4 25.58 -24.85 -18.32
CA ASN A 4 26.13 -23.53 -18.09
C ASN A 4 25.01 -22.60 -17.58
N SER A 5 25.10 -22.19 -16.32
CA SER A 5 24.21 -21.18 -15.74
C SER A 5 24.49 -19.83 -16.39
N ALA A 6 23.63 -19.42 -17.32
CA ALA A 6 23.72 -18.12 -17.97
C ALA A 6 23.54 -17.03 -16.93
N ARG A 7 24.62 -16.31 -16.61
CA ARG A 7 24.59 -15.09 -15.81
C ARG A 7 23.63 -14.11 -16.49
N THR A 8 22.44 -13.91 -15.94
CA THR A 8 21.55 -12.84 -16.38
C THR A 8 22.27 -11.51 -16.14
N ALA A 9 22.62 -10.82 -17.23
CA ALA A 9 23.29 -9.53 -17.17
C ALA A 9 22.50 -8.56 -16.26
N LYS A 10 23.16 -7.91 -15.31
CA LYS A 10 22.54 -6.89 -14.45
C LYS A 10 21.91 -5.83 -15.36
N LYS A 11 20.59 -5.62 -15.26
CA LYS A 11 19.93 -4.50 -15.93
C LYS A 11 20.64 -3.21 -15.48
N GLN A 12 21.32 -2.54 -16.42
CA GLN A 12 21.90 -1.23 -16.16
C GLN A 12 20.81 -0.31 -15.62
N ARG A 13 21.09 0.40 -14.51
CA ARG A 13 20.20 1.48 -14.04
C ARG A 13 20.00 2.44 -15.21
N GLY A 14 18.74 2.70 -15.54
CA GLY A 14 18.38 3.68 -16.56
C GLY A 14 18.94 5.05 -16.19
N LYS A 15 19.19 5.87 -17.21
CA LYS A 15 19.60 7.26 -17.01
C LYS A 15 18.55 7.97 -16.12
N PRO A 16 18.98 8.81 -15.15
CA PRO A 16 18.04 9.66 -14.41
C PRO A 16 17.19 10.48 -15.37
N PHE A 17 15.93 10.74 -15.01
CA PHE A 17 15.10 11.66 -15.77
C PHE A 17 15.72 13.06 -15.72
N GLU A 18 15.70 13.77 -16.85
CA GLU A 18 16.12 15.17 -16.93
C GLU A 18 15.32 16.02 -15.93
N LYS A 19 15.92 17.10 -15.43
CA LYS A 19 15.24 18.00 -14.48
C LYS A 19 13.96 18.56 -15.14
N GLY A 20 12.81 18.31 -14.52
CA GLY A 20 11.50 18.68 -15.05
C GLY A 20 10.85 17.62 -15.96
N GLN A 21 11.51 16.50 -16.22
CA GLN A 21 10.93 15.35 -16.90
C GLN A 21 10.51 14.28 -15.88
N THR A 22 9.33 13.71 -16.09
CA THR A 22 8.79 12.62 -15.27
C THR A 22 8.75 11.35 -16.11
N GLY A 23 9.04 10.20 -15.49
CA GLY A 23 8.90 8.89 -16.12
C GLY A 23 7.46 8.50 -16.43
N ASN A 24 6.49 9.22 -15.86
CA ASN A 24 5.09 9.06 -16.16
C ASN A 24 4.40 10.43 -16.44
N PRO A 25 4.64 11.05 -17.61
CA PRO A 25 4.07 12.36 -17.95
C PRO A 25 2.54 12.36 -17.97
N LYS A 26 1.93 11.24 -18.36
CA LYS A 26 0.47 11.09 -18.44
C LYS A 26 -0.18 10.69 -17.11
N GLY A 27 0.63 10.45 -16.07
CA GLY A 27 0.16 10.02 -14.76
C GLY A 27 -0.57 8.68 -14.79
N ARG A 28 -1.43 8.46 -13.81
CA ARG A 28 -2.34 7.31 -13.82
C ARG A 28 -3.31 7.47 -15.02
N PRO A 29 -3.54 6.44 -15.84
CA PRO A 29 -4.56 6.48 -16.87
C PRO A 29 -5.89 6.99 -16.32
N LYS A 30 -6.56 7.84 -17.09
CA LYS A 30 -7.91 8.30 -16.74
C LYS A 30 -8.83 7.09 -16.69
N ARG A 31 -9.78 7.11 -15.76
CA ARG A 31 -10.82 6.09 -15.68
C ARG A 31 -11.65 6.09 -16.95
N THR A 32 -12.11 4.91 -17.36
CA THR A 32 -13.09 4.80 -18.45
C THR A 32 -14.45 5.32 -17.99
N GLN A 33 -15.35 5.62 -18.93
CA GLN A 33 -16.71 6.05 -18.57
C GLN A 33 -17.44 4.94 -17.79
N GLU A 34 -17.28 3.69 -18.22
CA GLU A 34 -17.86 2.51 -17.55
C GLU A 34 -17.40 2.39 -16.08
N GLU A 35 -16.12 2.65 -15.80
CA GLU A 35 -15.60 2.66 -14.42
C GLU A 35 -16.21 3.79 -13.58
N LEU A 36 -16.42 4.97 -14.17
CA LEU A 36 -17.06 6.10 -13.49
C LEU A 36 -18.54 5.81 -13.20
N ASP A 37 -19.24 5.21 -14.15
CA ASP A 37 -20.66 4.84 -14.01
C ASP A 37 -20.82 3.76 -12.93
N LEU A 38 -19.93 2.76 -12.88
CA LEU A 38 -19.91 1.76 -11.82
C LEU A 38 -19.67 2.40 -10.45
N ILE A 39 -18.71 3.33 -10.34
CA ILE A 39 -18.46 4.05 -9.09
C ILE A 39 -19.71 4.85 -8.67
N ALA A 40 -20.39 5.51 -9.61
CA ALA A 40 -21.60 6.26 -9.34
C ALA A 40 -22.74 5.35 -8.85
N ALA A 41 -22.96 4.21 -9.52
CA ALA A 41 -23.95 3.22 -9.11
C ALA A 41 -23.66 2.68 -7.69
N CYS A 42 -22.41 2.35 -7.38
CA CYS A 42 -22.00 1.92 -6.04
C CYS A 42 -22.23 3.02 -4.99
N LYS A 43 -21.92 4.28 -5.30
CA LYS A 43 -22.20 5.41 -4.40
C LYS A 43 -23.69 5.60 -4.17
N ALA A 44 -24.51 5.44 -5.21
CA ALA A 44 -25.97 5.55 -5.10
C ALA A 44 -26.57 4.47 -4.18
N LYS A 45 -25.91 3.32 -4.03
CA LYS A 45 -26.30 2.25 -3.09
C LYS A 45 -25.91 2.48 -1.64
N THR A 46 -25.22 3.58 -1.32
CA THR A 46 -24.79 3.87 0.06
C THR A 46 -25.95 3.90 1.07
N PRO A 47 -27.13 4.49 0.78
CA PRO A 47 -28.26 4.46 1.70
C PRO A 47 -28.78 3.05 1.97
N ASP A 48 -29.04 2.26 0.92
CA ASP A 48 -29.48 0.86 1.03
C ASP A 48 -28.47 0.02 1.82
N ALA A 49 -27.17 0.25 1.60
CA ALA A 49 -26.11 -0.44 2.33
C ALA A 49 -26.10 -0.08 3.82
N LEU A 50 -26.38 1.18 4.17
CA LEU A 50 -26.49 1.60 5.58
C LEU A 50 -27.68 0.91 6.26
N GLU A 51 -28.84 0.85 5.60
CA GLU A 51 -30.02 0.13 6.10
C GLU A 51 -29.72 -1.36 6.32
N ALA A 52 -29.01 -1.99 5.37
CA ALA A 52 -28.59 -3.38 5.52
C ALA A 52 -27.66 -3.58 6.74
N ILE A 53 -26.71 -2.66 6.97
CA ILE A 53 -25.82 -2.71 8.14
C ILE A 53 -26.62 -2.52 9.43
N GLU A 54 -27.57 -1.58 9.47
CA GLU A 54 -28.45 -1.35 10.62
C GLU A 54 -29.31 -2.60 10.92
N SER A 55 -29.87 -3.24 9.90
CA SER A 55 -30.60 -4.50 10.03
C SER A 55 -29.74 -5.61 10.64
N ILE A 56 -28.49 -5.74 10.20
CA ILE A 56 -27.54 -6.71 10.78
C ILE A 56 -27.20 -6.36 12.23
N MET A 57 -27.03 -5.08 12.56
CA MET A 57 -26.74 -4.62 13.91
C MET A 57 -27.89 -4.97 14.89
N LEU A 58 -29.13 -4.74 14.47
CA LEU A 58 -30.32 -4.94 15.30
C LEU A 58 -30.76 -6.41 15.36
N GLY A 59 -30.74 -7.12 14.23
CA GLY A 59 -31.34 -8.46 14.07
C GLY A 59 -30.36 -9.59 13.69
N GLY A 60 -29.05 -9.34 13.67
CA GLY A 60 -28.06 -10.35 13.29
C GLY A 60 -28.08 -11.59 14.19
N LYS A 61 -27.89 -12.77 13.60
CA LYS A 61 -27.98 -14.08 14.30
C LYS A 61 -26.98 -14.25 15.45
N ASN A 62 -25.79 -13.65 15.32
CA ASN A 62 -24.70 -13.80 16.29
C ASN A 62 -24.16 -12.44 16.70
N GLU A 63 -23.73 -12.32 17.95
CA GLU A 63 -23.18 -11.08 18.53
C GLU A 63 -21.99 -10.53 17.74
N ARG A 64 -21.12 -11.40 17.20
CA ARG A 64 -19.99 -10.98 16.36
C ARG A 64 -20.41 -10.16 15.15
N ASN A 65 -21.49 -10.55 14.48
CA ASN A 65 -21.99 -9.86 13.29
C ASN A 65 -22.62 -8.53 13.70
N ARG A 66 -23.38 -8.51 14.81
CA ARG A 66 -23.99 -7.30 15.36
C ARG A 66 -22.92 -6.28 15.78
N LEU A 67 -21.89 -6.73 16.48
CA LEU A 67 -20.74 -5.91 16.88
C LEU A 67 -20.00 -5.34 15.66
N SER A 68 -19.77 -6.18 14.64
CA SER A 68 -19.09 -5.75 13.41
C SER A 68 -19.90 -4.69 12.65
N ALA A 69 -21.22 -4.84 12.60
CA ALA A 69 -22.12 -3.85 12.01
C ALA A 69 -22.15 -2.53 12.82
N ALA A 70 -22.25 -2.62 14.15
CA ALA A 70 -22.18 -1.46 15.03
C ALA A 70 -20.87 -0.67 14.87
N LEU A 71 -19.73 -1.38 14.85
CA LEU A 71 -18.41 -0.78 14.61
C LEU A 71 -18.35 -0.11 13.23
N ALA A 72 -18.87 -0.76 12.18
CA ALA A 72 -18.88 -0.18 10.84
C ALA A 72 -19.64 1.16 10.77
N ILE A 73 -20.73 1.31 11.52
CA ILE A 73 -21.49 2.58 11.62
C ILE A 73 -20.67 3.62 12.38
N ILE A 74 -20.14 3.29 13.56
CA ILE A 74 -19.37 4.21 14.41
C ILE A 74 -18.14 4.72 13.67
N GLU A 75 -17.36 3.82 13.07
CA GLU A 75 -16.13 4.16 12.33
C GLU A 75 -16.41 5.02 11.09
N ARG A 76 -17.63 5.00 10.54
CA ARG A 76 -18.02 5.90 9.45
C ARG A 76 -18.29 7.32 9.93
N GLY A 77 -18.89 7.48 11.11
CA GLY A 77 -19.20 8.79 11.70
C GLY A 77 -17.99 9.47 12.35
N TYR A 78 -17.17 8.69 13.05
CA TYR A 78 -16.06 9.20 13.87
C TYR A 78 -14.67 8.88 13.31
N GLY A 79 -14.59 8.03 12.28
CA GLY A 79 -13.32 7.52 11.77
C GLY A 79 -12.80 6.33 12.58
N LYS A 80 -11.72 5.71 12.07
CA LYS A 80 -10.97 4.71 12.83
C LYS A 80 -10.03 5.39 13.83
N PRO A 81 -9.73 4.77 14.97
CA PRO A 81 -8.67 5.22 15.86
C PRO A 81 -7.37 5.43 15.09
N VAL A 82 -6.65 6.51 15.41
CA VAL A 82 -5.35 6.81 14.80
C VAL A 82 -4.40 5.66 15.09
N GLN A 83 -3.92 4.99 14.06
CA GLN A 83 -2.90 3.96 14.20
C GLN A 83 -1.54 4.63 14.39
N GLY A 84 -1.02 4.58 15.61
CA GLY A 84 0.38 4.96 15.87
C GLY A 84 1.31 3.97 15.17
N VAL A 85 2.20 4.47 14.32
CA VAL A 85 3.27 3.67 13.71
C VAL A 85 4.57 4.08 14.38
N GLU A 86 5.21 3.15 15.07
CA GLU A 86 6.59 3.31 15.51
C GLU A 86 7.53 2.81 14.41
N LEU A 87 8.35 3.72 13.89
CA LEU A 87 9.41 3.39 12.94
C LEU A 87 10.71 3.22 13.73
N GLY A 88 11.16 1.98 13.86
CA GLY A 88 12.46 1.62 14.42
C GLY A 88 13.36 0.95 13.38
N GLY A 89 14.67 1.03 13.59
CA GLY A 89 15.64 0.17 12.93
C GLY A 89 15.49 -1.29 13.39
N THR A 90 16.29 -2.18 12.81
CA THR A 90 16.28 -3.62 13.13
C THR A 90 16.32 -3.84 14.66
N GLY A 91 15.39 -4.66 15.16
CA GLY A 91 15.27 -4.97 16.60
C GLY A 91 14.77 -3.83 17.47
N GLY A 92 14.16 -2.78 16.91
CA GLY A 92 13.70 -1.60 17.67
C GLY A 92 14.82 -0.58 17.94
N GLY A 93 15.98 -0.73 17.29
CA GLY A 93 17.10 0.20 17.39
C GLY A 93 16.86 1.52 16.64
N PRO A 94 17.81 2.47 16.71
CA PRO A 94 17.75 3.71 15.94
C PRO A 94 17.65 3.47 14.43
N ILE A 95 16.88 4.31 13.72
CA ILE A 95 16.88 4.31 12.25
C ILE A 95 18.27 4.76 11.78
N GLN A 96 19.01 3.87 11.12
CA GLN A 96 20.30 4.20 10.55
C GLN A 96 20.12 4.87 9.19
N SER A 97 20.43 6.16 9.09
CA SER A 97 20.58 6.84 7.80
C SER A 97 22.04 6.79 7.39
N ILE A 98 22.35 6.04 6.34
CA ILE A 98 23.67 6.07 5.72
C ILE A 98 23.65 6.95 4.47
N ASN A 99 24.56 7.92 4.40
CA ASN A 99 24.81 8.66 3.17
C ASN A 99 25.53 7.71 2.20
N MET A 100 24.90 7.40 1.07
CA MET A 100 25.41 6.40 0.13
C MET A 100 25.85 7.05 -1.19
N PRO A 101 27.16 7.27 -1.37
CA PRO A 101 27.73 7.65 -2.65
C PRO A 101 27.44 6.56 -3.70
N PRO A 102 27.04 6.92 -4.94
CA PRO A 102 26.66 5.94 -5.97
C PRO A 102 27.74 4.90 -6.29
N ASP A 103 29.01 5.28 -6.14
CA ASP A 103 30.21 4.47 -6.37
C ASP A 103 30.43 3.40 -5.29
N LYS A 104 29.99 3.64 -4.05
CA LYS A 104 30.19 2.72 -2.92
C LYS A 104 28.97 1.86 -2.57
N PHE A 105 27.89 1.99 -3.34
CA PHE A 105 26.62 1.27 -3.12
C PHE A 105 26.84 -0.25 -2.90
N TRP A 106 27.62 -0.89 -3.78
CA TRP A 106 27.81 -2.35 -3.73
C TRP A 106 28.68 -2.84 -2.58
N GLU A 107 29.54 -1.98 -2.04
CA GLU A 107 30.36 -2.30 -0.87
C GLU A 107 29.49 -2.21 0.39
N ILE A 108 28.80 -1.09 0.56
CA ILE A 108 27.95 -0.83 1.73
C ILE A 108 26.76 -1.80 1.77
N ALA A 109 26.14 -2.12 0.64
CA ALA A 109 25.03 -3.07 0.57
C ALA A 109 25.43 -4.50 0.95
N LYS A 110 26.68 -4.91 0.69
CA LYS A 110 27.20 -6.21 1.15
C LYS A 110 27.39 -6.22 2.65
N THR A 111 28.01 -5.17 3.20
CA THR A 111 28.22 -5.05 4.65
C THR A 111 26.91 -5.12 5.44
N ILE A 112 25.86 -4.44 4.97
CA ILE A 112 24.54 -4.49 5.63
C ILE A 112 23.90 -5.88 5.49
N ALA A 113 24.03 -6.53 4.33
CA ALA A 113 23.46 -7.87 4.14
C ALA A 113 24.17 -8.95 4.99
N ASP A 114 25.43 -8.71 5.36
CA ASP A 114 26.20 -9.59 6.24
C ASP A 114 25.97 -9.27 7.75
N GLU A 115 25.43 -8.08 8.09
CA GLU A 115 25.11 -7.65 9.46
C GLU A 115 23.66 -7.94 9.90
N ILE A 116 22.77 -8.30 8.98
CA ILE A 116 21.38 -8.72 9.25
C ILE A 116 21.30 -10.25 9.34
#